data_AF-A0A392NUN1-F1
#
_entry.id   AF-A0A392NUN1-F1
#
_cell.length_a   1.000
_cell.length_b   1.000
_cell.length_c   1.000
_cell.angle_alpha   90.00
_cell.angle_beta   90.00
_cell.angle_gamma   90.00
#
_symmetry.space_group_name_H-M   'P 1'
#
loop_
_entity.id
_entity.type
_entity.pdbx_description
1 polymer ?
#
loop_
_entity_poly.entity_id
_entity_poly.type
_entity_poly.pdbx_seq_one_letter_code
_entity_poly.pdbx_strand_id
1 'polypeptide(L)' 'MRTEVFQTANIYRHLLKAVKKHIGKEENKKHFLEFVTSEFHKNRNLSDGVAVQQKIKLARDYTFMLNSVHHHK' A
#
# COMPACT_ATOMS: atom_id res chain seq x y z
N MET A 1 -16.42 11.05 -4.33
CA MET A 1 -16.63 9.76 -5.01
C MET A 1 -15.60 9.46 -6.12
N ARG A 2 -15.59 10.10 -7.31
CA ARG A 2 -14.66 9.69 -8.39
C ARG A 2 -13.17 9.94 -8.03
N THR A 3 -12.88 11.08 -7.41
CA THR A 3 -11.52 11.49 -7.00
C THR A 3 -10.91 10.55 -5.95
N GLU A 4 -11.70 10.04 -5.01
CA GLU A 4 -11.22 9.16 -3.94
C GLU A 4 -10.79 7.79 -4.48
N VAL A 5 -11.53 7.24 -5.45
CA VAL A 5 -11.17 5.97 -6.11
C VAL A 5 -9.83 6.11 -6.85
N PHE A 6 -9.62 7.22 -7.56
CA PHE A 6 -8.33 7.50 -8.22
C PHE A 6 -7.20 7.69 -7.21
N GLN A 7 -7.46 8.32 -6.06
CA GLN A 7 -6.47 8.48 -5.01
C GLN A 7 -6.08 7.12 -4.39
N THR A 8 -7.05 6.27 -4.08
CA THR A 8 -6.80 4.93 -3.53
C THR A 8 -6.00 4.06 -4.50
N ALA A 9 -6.33 4.08 -5.80
CA ALA A 9 -5.58 3.36 -6.82
C ALA A 9 -4.12 3.85 -6.94
N ASN A 10 -3.89 5.16 -6.82
CA ASN A 10 -2.54 5.71 -6.81
C ASN A 10 -1.74 5.29 -5.57
N ILE A 11 -2.36 5.30 -4.39
CA ILE A 11 -1.73 4.86 -3.13
C ILE A 11 -1.36 3.39 -3.20
N TYR A 12 -2.28 2.55 -3.68
CA TYR A 12 -2.04 1.14 -3.93
C TYR A 12 -0.82 0.93 -4.85
N ARG A 13 -0.79 1.64 -5.98
CA ARG A 13 0.32 1.58 -6.93
C ARG A 13 1.65 2.04 -6.32
N HIS A 14 1.63 3.09 -5.50
CA HIS A 14 2.84 3.59 -4.83
C HIS A 14 3.37 2.61 -3.80
N LEU A 15 2.50 2.00 -3.00
CA LEU A 15 2.89 1.00 -2.02
C LEU A 15 3.51 -0.23 -2.69
N LEU A 16 2.87 -0.77 -3.74
CA LEU A 16 3.43 -1.89 -4.49
C LEU A 16 4.81 -1.57 -5.07
N LYS A 17 5.00 -0.36 -5.61
CA LYS A 17 6.31 0.09 -6.09
C LYS A 17 7.34 0.16 -4.97
N ALA A 18 6.98 0.70 -3.81
CA ALA A 18 7.88 0.80 -2.66
C ALA A 18 8.28 -0.60 -2.15
N VAL A 19 7.32 -1.51 -1.97
CA VAL A 19 7.58 -2.90 -1.59
C VAL A 19 8.52 -3.58 -2.59
N LYS A 20 8.22 -3.47 -3.89
CA LYS A 20 9.04 -4.05 -4.96
C LYS A 20 10.46 -3.49 -4.98
N LYS A 21 10.62 -2.20 -4.66
CA LYS A 21 11.92 -1.51 -4.67
C LYS A 21 12.77 -1.87 -3.46
N HIS A 22 12.17 -1.90 -2.27
CA HIS A 22 12.92 -1.94 -0.99
C HIS A 22 12.98 -3.31 -0.34
N ILE A 23 11.97 -4.16 -0.57
CA ILE A 23 11.97 -5.54 -0.05
C ILE A 23 12.61 -6.47 -1.09
N GLY A 24 12.30 -6.28 -2.37
CA GLY A 24 12.91 -7.00 -3.49
C GLY A 24 11.91 -7.80 -4.31
N LYS A 25 12.40 -8.41 -5.40
CA LYS A 25 11.59 -9.17 -6.38
C LYS A 25 11.83 -10.68 -6.31
N GLU A 26 12.62 -11.13 -5.35
CA GLU A 26 12.94 -12.54 -5.18
C GLU A 26 11.69 -13.34 -4.85
N GLU A 27 11.65 -14.59 -5.30
CA GLU A 27 10.48 -15.47 -5.16
C GLU A 27 10.07 -15.66 -3.69
N ASN A 28 11.06 -15.71 -2.79
CA ASN A 28 10.86 -15.76 -1.34
C ASN A 28 10.21 -14.49 -0.76
N LYS A 29 10.15 -13.37 -1.50
CA LYS A 29 9.59 -12.08 -1.05
C LYS A 29 8.32 -11.67 -1.80
N LYS A 30 7.85 -12.50 -2.73
CA LYS A 30 6.60 -12.29 -3.48
C LYS A 30 5.37 -12.19 -2.56
N HIS A 31 5.38 -12.92 -1.45
CA HIS A 31 4.30 -12.93 -0.47
C HIS A 31 3.98 -11.54 0.11
N PHE A 32 4.92 -10.59 0.15
CA PHE A 32 4.65 -9.21 0.56
C PHE A 32 3.78 -8.45 -0.44
N LEU A 33 4.01 -8.65 -1.75
CA LEU A 33 3.18 -8.03 -2.80
C LEU A 33 1.78 -8.67 -2.83
N GLU A 34 1.71 -9.99 -2.63
CA GLU A 34 0.45 -10.73 -2.53
C GLU A 34 -0.35 -10.31 -1.30
N PHE A 35 0.32 -10.10 -0.16
CA PHE A 35 -0.29 -9.59 1.06
C PHE A 35 -0.92 -8.20 0.83
N VAL A 36 -0.17 -7.25 0.25
CA VAL A 36 -0.69 -5.91 -0.06
C VAL A 36 -1.89 -6.00 -1.00
N THR A 37 -1.80 -6.82 -2.06
CA THR A 37 -2.91 -7.03 -3.00
C THR A 37 -4.15 -7.59 -2.29
N SER A 38 -3.95 -8.59 -1.43
CA SER A 38 -5.02 -9.24 -0.65
C SER A 38 -5.72 -8.24 0.28
N GLU A 39 -4.95 -7.41 0.99
CA GLU A 39 -5.53 -6.39 1.88
C GLU A 39 -6.39 -5.38 1.13
N PHE A 40 -5.97 -4.88 -0.03
CA PHE A 40 -6.80 -3.96 -0.82
C PHE A 40 -8.06 -4.65 -1.38
N HIS A 41 -7.97 -5.92 -1.76
CA HIS A 41 -9.13 -6.69 -2.21
C HIS A 41 -10.14 -6.94 -1.08
N LYS A 42 -9.69 -7.33 0.11
CA LYS A 42 -10.58 -7.56 1.28
C LYS A 42 -11.34 -6.29 1.66
N ASN A 43 -10.70 -5.13 1.55
CA ASN A 43 -11.29 -3.85 1.92
C ASN A 43 -12.08 -3.17 0.77
N ARG A 44 -12.29 -3.83 -0.38
CA ARG A 44 -12.98 -3.25 -1.54
C ARG A 44 -14.42 -2.81 -1.23
N ASN A 45 -15.11 -3.56 -0.37
CA ASN A 45 -16.51 -3.31 -0.01
C ASN A 45 -16.64 -2.60 1.36
N LEU A 46 -15.54 -2.09 1.91
CA LEU A 46 -15.56 -1.37 3.18
C LEU A 46 -16.29 -0.04 2.99
N SER A 47 -17.45 0.10 3.64
CA SER A 47 -18.32 1.27 3.54
C SER A 47 -18.15 2.26 4.70
N ASP A 48 -17.54 1.84 5.81
CA ASP A 48 -17.22 2.73 6.92
C ASP A 48 -16.12 3.71 6.52
N GLY A 49 -16.49 4.99 6.41
CA GLY A 49 -15.58 6.06 6.01
C GLY A 49 -14.39 6.23 6.95
N VAL A 50 -14.55 6.01 8.26
CA VAL A 50 -13.46 6.13 9.22
C VAL A 50 -12.45 5.00 9.02
N ALA A 51 -12.93 3.75 8.93
CA ALA A 51 -12.07 2.60 8.65
C ALA A 51 -11.36 2.72 7.29
N VAL A 52 -12.04 3.22 6.25
CA VAL A 52 -11.41 3.48 4.94
C VAL A 52 -10.27 4.50 5.08
N GLN A 53 -10.49 5.62 5.77
CA GLN A 53 -9.45 6.62 5.98
C GLN A 53 -8.25 6.07 6.78
N GLN A 54 -8.50 5.25 7.81
CA GLN A 54 -7.45 4.61 8.59
C GLN A 54 -6.61 3.65 7.73
N LYS A 55 -7.24 2.81 6.90
CA LYS A 55 -6.54 1.90 5.97
C LYS A 55 -5.74 2.67 4.91
N ILE A 56 -6.30 3.74 4.37
CA ILE A 56 -5.62 4.63 3.42
C ILE A 56 -4.39 5.29 4.07
N LYS A 57 -4.55 5.81 5.30
CA LYS A 57 -3.44 6.38 6.07
C LYS A 57 -2.35 5.35 6.32
N LEU A 58 -2.72 4.15 6.75
CA LEU A 58 -1.79 3.04 6.98
C LEU A 58 -0.96 2.72 5.73
N ALA A 59 -1.60 2.61 4.56
CA ALA A 59 -0.89 2.36 3.30
C ALA A 59 0.10 3.48 2.92
N ARG A 60 -0.26 4.74 3.21
CA ARG A 60 0.63 5.90 3.01
C ARG A 60 1.82 5.87 3.97
N ASP A 61 1.57 5.59 5.25
CA ASP A 61 2.60 5.53 6.30
C ASP A 61 3.64 4.44 5.97
N TYR A 62 3.19 3.25 5.54
CA TYR A 62 4.10 2.19 5.09
C TYR A 62 4.87 2.57 3.81
N THR A 63 4.21 3.22 2.85
CA THR A 63 4.89 3.70 1.64
C THR A 63 6.00 4.69 1.99
N PHE A 64 5.73 5.61 2.92
CA PHE A 64 6.72 6.57 3.42
C PHE A 64 7.87 5.86 4.12
N MET A 65 7.56 4.98 5.09
CA MET A 65 8.57 4.23 5.85
C MET A 65 9.51 3.47 4.92
N LEU A 66 8.98 2.70 3.96
CA LEU A 66 9.79 1.95 2.99
C LEU A 66 10.70 2.86 2.17
N ASN A 67 10.19 4.02 1.73
CA ASN A 67 11.00 4.98 0.99
C ASN A 67 12.05 5.72 1.83
N SER A 68 11.84 5.82 3.14
CA SER A 68 12.75 6.47 4.08
C SER A 68 13.90 5.57 4.53
N VAL A 69 13.83 4.25 4.34
CA VAL A 69 14.91 3.29 4.74
C VAL A 69 16.26 3.60 4.06
N HIS A 70 16.28 4.28 2.91
CA HIS A 70 17.54 4.71 2.26
C HIS A 70 18.15 6.02 2.79
N HIS A 71 17.45 6.76 3.65
CA HIS A 71 17.94 8.03 4.20
C HIS A 71 18.72 7.88 5.51
N HIS A 72 18.79 6.67 6.07
CA HIS A 72 19.71 6.35 7.16
C HIS A 72 21.01 5.78 6.57
N LYS A 73 21.95 6.69 6.28
CA LYS A 73 23.39 6.37 6.16
C LYS A 73 24.11 7.03 7.32
#